data_AF-Q5RJZ0-F1
#
_entry.id   AF-Q5RJZ0-F1
#
_cell.length_a   1.000
_cell.length_b   1.000
_cell.length_c   1.000
_cell.angle_alpha   90.00
_cell.angle_beta   90.00
_cell.angle_gamma   90.00
#
_symmetry.space_group_name_H-M   'P 1'
#
loop_
_entity.id
_entity.type
_entity.pdbx_description
1 polymer ?
#
loop_
_entity_poly.entity_id
_entity_poly.type
_entity_poly.pdbx_seq_one_letter_code
_entity_poly.pdbx_strand_id
1 'polypeptide(L)'
;TAQLLLIVSDGRGLFLEGKDRVLAAVQAAQNANIFVIFVVLDNPNSRDSILDIKVPIFKGPGEMPEIRSYMEEFPFPFYIILRDVNALPETLSDALRQWFELVTASDHS
;
A
#
# COMPACT_ATOMS: atom_id res chain seq x y z
N THR A 1 17.78 -9.67 12.01
CA THR A 1 16.94 -10.56 11.17
C THR A 1 15.98 -9.70 10.39
N ALA A 2 15.95 -9.83 9.05
CA ALA A 2 15.00 -9.10 8.24
C ALA A 2 13.63 -9.81 8.29
N GLN A 3 12.54 -9.05 8.49
CA GLN A 3 11.17 -9.58 8.56
C GLN A 3 10.34 -9.02 7.42
N LEU A 4 9.52 -9.86 6.79
CA LEU A 4 8.61 -9.49 5.71
C LEU A 4 7.17 -9.72 6.16
N LEU A 5 6.31 -8.71 5.96
CA LEU A 5 4.86 -8.80 6.10
C LEU A 5 4.22 -8.59 4.73
N LEU A 6 3.54 -9.62 4.22
CA LEU A 6 2.75 -9.54 3.00
C LEU A 6 1.27 -9.40 3.38
N ILE A 7 0.64 -8.31 2.95
CA ILE A 7 -0.81 -8.08 3.12
C ILE A 7 -1.48 -8.31 1.77
N VAL A 8 -2.52 -9.14 1.71
CA VAL A 8 -3.28 -9.39 0.48
C VAL A 8 -4.74 -9.01 0.72
N SER A 9 -5.23 -7.97 0.03
CA SER A 9 -6.59 -7.42 0.24
C SER A 9 -7.00 -6.57 -0.97
N ASP A 10 -8.27 -6.22 -1.12
CA ASP A 10 -8.73 -5.25 -2.13
C ASP A 10 -8.39 -3.79 -1.75
N GLY A 11 -7.82 -3.57 -0.56
CA GLY A 11 -7.28 -2.29 -0.11
C GLY A 11 -8.32 -1.21 0.20
N ARG A 12 -9.62 -1.52 0.12
CA ARG A 12 -10.69 -0.54 0.34
C ARG A 12 -10.94 -0.35 1.84
N GLY A 13 -11.30 0.88 2.23
CA GLY A 13 -11.71 1.18 3.60
C GLY A 13 -10.59 1.09 4.65
N LEU A 14 -9.32 1.18 4.25
CA LEU A 14 -8.19 1.12 5.20
C LEU A 14 -8.32 2.15 6.32
N PHE A 15 -8.89 3.32 6.02
CA PHE A 15 -9.02 4.43 6.94
C PHE A 15 -10.32 4.43 7.77
N LEU A 16 -11.11 3.35 7.75
CA LEU A 16 -12.37 3.27 8.52
C LEU A 16 -12.15 3.45 10.03
N GLU A 17 -11.02 2.97 10.57
CA GLU A 17 -10.66 3.16 11.98
C GLU A 17 -9.88 4.46 12.24
N GLY A 18 -9.71 5.31 11.23
CA GLY A 18 -9.00 6.60 11.30
C GLY A 18 -7.64 6.58 10.60
N LYS A 19 -7.36 7.64 9.83
CA LYS A 19 -6.12 7.79 9.04
C LYS A 19 -4.87 7.72 9.89
N ASP A 20 -4.83 8.48 10.98
CA ASP A 20 -3.65 8.58 11.85
C ASP A 20 -3.29 7.25 12.50
N ARG A 21 -4.30 6.43 12.82
CA ARG A 21 -4.10 5.09 13.40
C ARG A 21 -3.39 4.15 12.41
N VAL A 22 -3.81 4.17 11.15
CA VAL A 22 -3.19 3.36 10.10
C VAL A 22 -1.77 3.82 9.82
N LEU A 23 -1.56 5.13 9.68
CA LEU A 23 -0.23 5.70 9.45
C LEU A 23 0.73 5.39 10.59
N ALA A 24 0.27 5.52 11.84
CA ALA A 24 1.07 5.14 13.01
C ALA A 24 1.43 3.65 13.02
N ALA A 25 0.51 2.76 12.62
CA ALA A 25 0.78 1.33 12.53
C ALA A 25 1.80 1.00 11.43
N VAL A 26 1.69 1.62 10.26
CA VAL A 26 2.67 1.44 9.17
C VAL A 26 4.05 1.94 9.60
N GLN A 27 4.11 3.10 10.25
CA GLN A 27 5.36 3.67 10.74
C GLN A 27 5.97 2.79 11.86
N ALA A 28 5.16 2.24 12.75
CA ALA A 28 5.63 1.31 13.78
C ALA A 28 6.24 0.04 13.17
N ALA A 29 5.62 -0.52 12.12
CA ALA A 29 6.18 -1.68 11.40
C ALA A 29 7.52 -1.36 10.74
N GLN A 30 7.64 -0.19 10.10
CA GLN A 30 8.90 0.27 9.50
C GLN A 30 10.01 0.46 10.55
N ASN A 31 9.68 1.08 11.68
CA ASN A 31 10.62 1.29 12.79
C ASN A 31 11.07 -0.03 13.44
N ALA A 32 10.27 -1.10 13.31
CA ALA A 32 10.60 -2.44 13.74
C ALA A 32 11.39 -3.25 12.67
N ASN A 33 11.85 -2.60 11.60
CA ASN A 33 12.53 -3.22 10.46
C ASN A 33 11.69 -4.33 9.79
N ILE A 34 10.36 -4.20 9.82
CA ILE A 34 9.45 -5.08 9.08
C ILE A 34 9.19 -4.45 7.72
N PHE A 35 9.58 -5.16 6.66
CA PHE A 35 9.27 -4.77 5.31
C PHE A 35 7.83 -5.16 4.98
N VAL A 36 6.98 -4.17 4.74
CA VAL A 36 5.55 -4.39 4.48
C VAL A 36 5.26 -4.21 2.98
N ILE A 37 4.72 -5.25 2.36
CA ILE A 37 4.24 -5.21 0.96
C ILE A 37 2.72 -5.41 0.98
N PHE A 38 1.98 -4.49 0.37
CA PHE A 38 0.53 -4.61 0.21
C PHE A 38 0.18 -5.03 -1.23
N VAL A 39 -0.34 -6.24 -1.40
CA VAL A 39 -0.90 -6.73 -2.66
C VAL A 39 -2.37 -6.36 -2.71
N VAL A 40 -2.68 -5.38 -3.54
CA VAL A 40 -4.03 -4.92 -3.82
C VAL A 40 -4.65 -5.80 -4.91
N LEU A 41 -5.69 -6.53 -4.55
CA LEU A 41 -6.48 -7.32 -5.50
C LEU A 41 -7.46 -6.42 -6.24
N ASP A 42 -7.17 -6.10 -7.50
CA ASP A 42 -7.98 -5.20 -8.33
C ASP A 42 -8.67 -5.99 -9.43
N ASN A 43 -10.00 -6.10 -9.40
CA ASN A 43 -10.73 -6.79 -10.47
C ASN A 43 -11.04 -5.81 -11.62
N PRO A 44 -10.39 -5.92 -12.80
CA PRO A 44 -10.57 -4.99 -13.91
C PRO A 44 -11.97 -5.06 -14.54
N ASN A 45 -12.72 -6.14 -14.29
CA ASN A 45 -14.09 -6.31 -14.77
C ASN A 45 -15.13 -5.73 -13.80
N SER A 46 -14.70 -5.32 -12.60
CA SER A 46 -15.56 -4.61 -11.66
C SER A 46 -15.59 -3.11 -12.01
N ARG A 47 -16.75 -2.47 -11.87
CA ARG A 47 -16.86 -1.00 -12.00
C ARG A 47 -16.23 -0.23 -10.82
N ASP A 48 -15.59 -0.95 -9.91
CA ASP A 48 -15.21 -0.47 -8.60
C ASP A 48 -13.69 -0.52 -8.40
N SER A 49 -12.88 -0.49 -9.46
CA SER A 49 -11.41 -0.57 -9.35
C SER A 49 -10.90 0.40 -8.28
N ILE A 50 -9.93 -0.04 -7.49
CA ILE A 50 -9.32 0.81 -6.44
C ILE A 50 -8.75 2.12 -7.03
N LEU A 51 -8.33 2.08 -8.30
CA LEU A 51 -7.79 3.21 -9.04
C LEU A 51 -8.84 4.28 -9.36
N ASP A 52 -10.11 3.89 -9.42
CA ASP A 52 -11.23 4.78 -9.72
C ASP A 52 -11.82 5.42 -8.46
N ILE A 53 -11.39 4.98 -7.27
CA ILE A 53 -11.88 5.51 -5.99
C ILE A 53 -11.36 6.92 -5.79
N LYS A 54 -12.30 7.85 -5.57
CA LYS A 54 -12.03 9.24 -5.22
C LYS A 54 -12.47 9.53 -3.79
N VAL A 55 -11.62 10.20 -3.03
CA VAL A 55 -11.89 10.58 -1.64
C VAL A 55 -12.01 12.10 -1.51
N PRO A 56 -13.03 12.60 -0.79
CA PRO A 56 -13.11 14.01 -0.44
C PRO A 56 -12.19 14.32 0.75
N ILE A 57 -11.32 15.31 0.59
CA ILE A 57 -10.45 15.83 1.64
C ILE A 57 -10.99 17.19 2.10
N PHE A 58 -11.44 17.25 3.35
CA PHE A 58 -11.98 18.46 3.96
C PHE A 58 -10.87 19.20 4.70
N LYS A 59 -10.50 20.39 4.21
CA LYS A 59 -9.44 21.23 4.81
C LYS A 59 -9.92 22.08 5.99
N GLY A 60 -11.22 22.37 6.05
CA GLY A 60 -11.82 23.13 7.14
C GLY A 60 -13.34 23.17 7.07
N PRO A 61 -14.00 23.65 8.13
CA PRO A 61 -15.46 23.79 8.16
C PRO A 61 -15.94 24.78 7.09
N GLY A 62 -16.85 24.33 6.22
CA GLY A 62 -17.44 25.17 5.17
C GLY A 62 -16.61 25.34 3.90
N GLU A 63 -15.41 24.75 3.84
CA GLU A 63 -14.62 24.71 2.61
C GLU A 63 -15.10 23.60 1.68
N MET A 64 -15.02 23.83 0.35
CA MET A 64 -15.31 22.78 -0.62
C MET A 64 -14.25 21.66 -0.49
N PRO A 65 -14.69 20.38 -0.43
CA PRO A 65 -13.75 19.28 -0.33
C PRO A 65 -12.90 19.18 -1.60
N GLU A 66 -11.60 18.97 -1.40
CA GLU A 66 -10.70 18.62 -2.49
C GLU A 66 -10.91 17.15 -2.84
N ILE A 67 -11.21 16.84 -4.10
CA ILE A 67 -11.35 15.46 -4.54
C ILE A 67 -9.96 14.93 -4.92
N ARG A 68 -9.48 13.92 -4.19
CA ARG A 68 -8.21 13.24 -4.47
C ARG A 68 -8.41 11.79 -4.87
N SER A 69 -7.42 11.24 -5.56
CA SER A 69 -7.35 9.79 -5.77
C SER A 69 -7.13 9.09 -4.43
N TYR A 70 -7.83 7.98 -4.19
CA TYR A 70 -7.57 7.14 -3.01
C TYR A 70 -6.11 6.67 -2.96
N MET A 71 -5.51 6.43 -4.13
CA MET A 71 -4.13 5.97 -4.25
C MET A 71 -3.10 7.02 -3.84
N GLU A 72 -3.43 8.32 -3.93
CA GLU A 72 -2.55 9.39 -3.45
C GLU A 72 -2.43 9.39 -1.92
N GLU A 73 -3.45 8.87 -1.23
CA GLU A 73 -3.51 8.79 0.22
C GLU A 73 -3.18 7.39 0.74
N PHE A 74 -2.83 6.43 -0.13
CA PHE A 74 -2.61 5.03 0.24
C PHE A 74 -1.44 4.90 1.24
N PRO A 75 -1.60 4.21 2.38
CA PRO A 75 -0.70 4.38 3.51
C PRO A 75 0.56 3.51 3.42
N PHE A 76 0.61 2.55 2.50
CA PHE A 76 1.73 1.64 2.34
C PHE A 76 2.65 2.14 1.22
N PRO A 77 3.95 2.34 1.48
CA PRO A 77 4.89 2.82 0.46
C PRO A 77 5.21 1.77 -0.61
N PHE A 78 5.09 0.48 -0.28
CA PHE A 78 5.29 -0.63 -1.20
C PHE A 78 3.97 -1.37 -1.38
N TYR A 79 3.40 -1.27 -2.58
CA TYR A 79 2.19 -1.98 -2.94
C TYR A 79 2.25 -2.46 -4.40
N ILE A 80 1.51 -3.53 -4.68
CA ILE A 80 1.35 -4.12 -6.01
C ILE A 80 -0.14 -4.13 -6.32
N ILE A 81 -0.54 -3.58 -7.46
CA ILE A 81 -1.93 -3.69 -7.94
C ILE A 81 -2.01 -4.90 -8.85
N LEU A 82 -2.69 -5.94 -8.38
CA LEU A 82 -2.77 -7.23 -9.02
C LEU A 82 -4.14 -7.40 -9.70
N ARG A 83 -4.12 -7.35 -11.03
CA ARG A 83 -5.31 -7.58 -11.88
C ARG A 83 -5.45 -9.01 -12.37
N ASP A 84 -4.33 -9.72 -12.43
CA ASP A 84 -4.27 -11.13 -12.78
C ASP A 84 -3.51 -11.88 -11.68
N VAL A 85 -4.20 -12.78 -11.00
CA VAL A 85 -3.62 -13.60 -9.92
C VAL A 85 -2.51 -14.51 -10.41
N ASN A 86 -2.50 -14.87 -11.70
CA ASN A 86 -1.46 -15.71 -12.28
C ASN A 86 -0.11 -14.97 -12.39
N ALA A 87 -0.12 -13.63 -12.42
CA ALA A 87 1.09 -12.80 -12.46
C ALA A 87 1.70 -12.54 -11.07
N LEU A 88 1.02 -12.93 -9.99
CA LEU A 88 1.47 -12.68 -8.62
C LEU A 88 2.83 -13.30 -8.28
N PRO A 89 3.11 -14.57 -8.60
CA PRO A 89 4.38 -15.19 -8.21
C PRO A 89 5.58 -14.49 -8.83
N GLU A 90 5.48 -14.08 -10.10
CA GLU A 90 6.54 -13.38 -10.82
C GLU A 90 6.73 -11.95 -10.27
N THR A 91 5.64 -11.18 -10.15
CA THR A 91 5.69 -9.80 -9.64
C THR A 91 6.23 -9.73 -8.21
N LEU A 92 5.82 -10.67 -7.35
CA LEU A 92 6.31 -10.75 -5.98
C LEU A 92 7.78 -11.17 -5.95
N SER A 93 8.20 -12.12 -6.80
CA SER A 93 9.60 -12.55 -6.87
C SER A 93 10.53 -11.41 -7.26
N ASP A 94 10.12 -10.57 -8.21
CA ASP A 94 10.90 -9.39 -8.63
C ASP A 94 10.96 -8.32 -7.53
N ALA A 95 9.83 -8.03 -6.87
CA ALA A 95 9.79 -7.10 -5.75
C ALA A 95 10.67 -7.57 -4.57
N LEU A 96 10.63 -8.86 -4.26
CA LEU A 96 11.49 -9.46 -3.23
C LEU A 96 12.96 -9.40 -3.63
N ARG A 97 13.30 -9.64 -4.91
CA ARG A 97 14.68 -9.52 -5.40
C ARG A 97 15.22 -8.11 -5.22
N GLN A 98 14.47 -7.10 -5.66
CA GLN A 98 14.84 -5.69 -5.48
C GLN A 98 15.03 -5.34 -3.99
N TRP A 99 14.16 -5.85 -3.12
CA TRP A 99 14.31 -5.64 -1.68
C TRP A 99 15.57 -6.32 -1.12
N PHE A 100 15.85 -7.56 -1.50
CA PHE A 100 17.07 -8.25 -1.07
C PHE A 100 18.33 -7.49 -1.53
N GLU A 101 18.34 -6.97 -2.76
CA GLU A 101 19.43 -6.14 -3.26
C GLU A 101 19.63 -4.86 -2.43
N LEU A 102 18.54 -4.17 -2.06
CA LEU A 102 18.60 -2.97 -1.22
C LEU A 102 19.15 -3.27 0.18
N VAL A 103 18.66 -4.34 0.83
CA VAL A 103 19.09 -4.70 2.19
C VAL A 103 20.54 -5.17 2.22
N THR A 104 20.97 -5.93 1.22
CA THR A 104 22.36 -6.43 1.14
C THR A 104 23.36 -5.37 0.71
N ALA A 105 22.96 -4.39 -0.11
CA ALA A 105 23.81 -3.25 -0.46
C ALA A 105 24.07 -2.32 0.74
N SER A 106 23.08 -2.14 1.63
CA SER A 106 23.23 -1.32 2.84
C SER A 106 24.13 -1.95 3.93
N ASP A 107 24.31 -3.27 3.92
CA ASP A 107 25.20 -3.98 4.86
C ASP A 107 26.70 -3.85 4.51
N HIS A 108 27.03 -3.30 3.33
CA HIS A 108 28.39 -3.12 2.85
C HIS A 108 28.91 -1.67 2.94
N SER A 109 28.21 -0.79 3.66
CA SER A 109 28.59 0.62 3.88
C SER A 109 28.90 0.92 5.34
#